data_AF-A0A0C3NE57-F1
#
_entry.id   AF-A0A0C3NE57-F1
#
_cell.length_a   1.000
_cell.length_b   1.000
_cell.length_c   1.000
_cell.angle_alpha   90.00
_cell.angle_beta   90.00
_cell.angle_gamma   90.00
#
_symmetry.space_group_name_H-M   'P 1'
#
loop_
_entity.id
_entity.type
_entity.pdbx_description
1 polymer ?
#
loop_
_entity_poly.entity_id
_entity_poly.type
_entity_poly.pdbx_seq_one_letter_code
_entity_poly.pdbx_strand_id
1 'polypeptide(L)'
;MASTGVNIHLDTPTEILHTILLGIVKYFWGQTIFLIEKAKLLEIFHSHLDSIEREALNAPSLNADYICNYKGSLIGKHFKSLAQVMPFVIYDLVPQSVVDGWTIIGELVVFLWHTQIDNLEVYLAKLSRTIEDFLNITATCAPSILISKPKFHFLVHLPAYIRRFGPTIVFSTEHYESFNHVFRLSCIHSSQHGPSQDSCRRFARLNLVKHILTGGYWYEKELKKWVHASSYVLNFLNKHPTQAKLLGIKLDDDKSKPGMYNVCLMFIPSMPLRNR
;
A
#
# COMPACT_ATOMS: atom_id res chain seq x y z
N MET A 1 -33.99 18.78 -4.63
CA MET A 1 -33.15 17.89 -5.44
C MET A 1 -31.74 17.98 -4.90
N ALA A 2 -31.29 16.99 -4.11
CA ALA A 2 -29.91 16.94 -3.64
C ALA A 2 -28.99 16.69 -4.85
N SER A 3 -27.93 17.48 -4.98
CA SER A 3 -27.02 17.41 -6.12
C SER A 3 -26.40 16.02 -6.23
N THR A 4 -26.62 15.35 -7.37
CA THR A 4 -25.87 14.19 -7.86
C THR A 4 -24.43 14.61 -8.20
N GLY A 5 -23.64 14.95 -7.18
CA GLY A 5 -22.25 15.36 -7.29
C GLY A 5 -21.38 14.63 -6.26
N VAL A 6 -20.07 14.59 -6.50
CA VAL A 6 -19.08 14.03 -5.57
C VAL A 6 -19.12 14.81 -4.26
N ASN A 7 -19.40 14.13 -3.15
CA ASN A 7 -19.28 14.68 -1.81
C ASN A 7 -17.86 14.45 -1.29
N ILE A 8 -17.02 15.48 -1.37
CA ILE A 8 -15.61 15.44 -1.01
C ILE A 8 -15.38 14.88 0.42
N HIS A 9 -16.28 15.14 1.37
CA HIS A 9 -16.11 14.65 2.74
C HIS A 9 -16.33 13.14 2.88
N LEU A 10 -17.21 12.58 2.03
CA LEU A 10 -17.59 11.17 2.11
C LEU A 10 -16.91 10.32 1.03
N ASP A 11 -16.47 10.93 -0.07
CA ASP A 11 -15.93 10.30 -1.28
C ASP A 11 -14.39 10.29 -1.35
N THR A 12 -13.72 10.78 -0.31
CA THR A 12 -12.26 10.77 -0.21
C THR A 12 -11.83 9.86 0.94
N PRO A 13 -11.73 8.53 0.71
CA PRO A 13 -11.38 7.59 1.77
C PRO A 13 -9.96 7.84 2.29
N THR A 14 -9.74 7.51 3.56
CA THR A 14 -8.42 7.63 4.19
C THR A 14 -7.43 6.66 3.57
N GLU A 15 -6.32 7.21 3.13
CA GLU A 15 -5.21 6.45 2.55
C GLU A 15 -4.44 5.68 3.65
N ILE A 16 -4.19 4.37 3.45
CA ILE A 16 -3.66 3.48 4.49
C ILE A 16 -2.14 3.49 4.65
N LEU A 17 -1.36 3.71 3.60
CA LEU A 17 0.11 3.70 3.64
C LEU A 17 0.63 4.85 4.52
N HIS A 18 0.15 6.06 4.28
CA HIS A 18 0.48 7.27 5.01
C HIS A 18 -0.20 7.34 6.34
N THR A 19 -1.43 6.84 6.48
CA THR A 19 -2.13 6.90 7.77
C THR A 19 -1.61 5.84 8.73
N ILE A 20 -1.45 4.60 8.28
CA ILE A 20 -1.08 3.46 9.15
C ILE A 20 0.43 3.32 9.23
N LEU A 21 1.11 2.96 8.13
CA LEU A 21 2.53 2.61 8.18
C LEU A 21 3.42 3.84 8.42
N LEU A 22 3.29 4.88 7.60
CA LEU A 22 4.05 6.13 7.73
C LEU A 22 3.38 7.14 8.70
N GLY A 23 2.36 6.69 9.43
CA GLY A 23 1.65 7.46 10.44
C GLY A 23 1.69 6.74 11.76
N ILE A 24 0.66 5.98 12.08
CA ILE A 24 0.50 5.26 13.35
C ILE A 24 1.76 4.48 13.72
N VAL A 25 2.18 3.54 12.86
CA VAL A 25 3.31 2.64 13.13
C VAL A 25 4.61 3.44 13.26
N LYS A 26 4.86 4.40 12.36
CA LYS A 26 6.03 5.28 12.41
C LYS A 26 6.10 6.10 13.71
N TYR A 27 4.99 6.66 14.17
CA TYR A 27 4.98 7.48 15.38
C TYR A 27 5.13 6.62 16.64
N PHE A 28 4.50 5.45 16.67
CA PHE A 28 4.64 4.50 17.77
C PHE A 28 6.07 3.93 17.84
N TRP A 29 6.68 3.65 16.68
CA TRP A 29 8.11 3.34 16.54
C TRP A 29 9.01 4.41 17.14
N GLY A 30 8.78 5.69 16.83
CA GLY A 30 9.56 6.78 17.39
C GLY A 30 9.52 6.81 18.92
N GLN A 31 8.36 6.57 19.53
CA GLN A 31 8.23 6.47 20.99
C GLN A 31 8.94 5.25 21.56
N THR A 32 8.82 4.10 20.88
CA THR A 32 9.46 2.85 21.29
C THR A 32 10.99 2.98 21.29
N ILE A 33 11.55 3.52 20.21
CA ILE A 33 13.00 3.76 20.10
C ILE A 33 13.48 4.76 21.14
N PHE A 34 12.73 5.83 21.39
CA PHE A 34 13.09 6.79 22.44
C PHE A 34 13.21 6.11 23.82
N LEU A 35 12.29 5.20 24.16
CA LEU A 35 12.36 4.44 25.42
C LEU A 35 13.58 3.52 25.47
N ILE A 36 13.83 2.77 24.39
CA ILE A 36 14.97 1.85 24.28
C ILE A 36 16.31 2.60 24.39
N GLU A 37 16.45 3.73 23.70
CA GLU A 37 17.64 4.57 23.74
C GLU A 37 17.87 5.19 25.12
N LYS A 38 16.80 5.70 25.75
CA LYS A 38 16.86 6.25 27.10
C LYS A 38 17.32 5.19 28.12
N ALA A 39 16.91 3.94 27.93
CA ALA A 39 17.33 2.81 28.75
C ALA A 39 18.70 2.22 28.36
N LYS A 40 19.33 2.71 27.28
CA LYS A 40 20.58 2.18 26.70
C LYS A 40 20.49 0.70 26.28
N LEU A 41 19.32 0.26 25.82
CA LEU A 41 19.05 -1.14 25.44
C LEU A 41 19.11 -1.38 23.93
N LEU A 42 19.71 -0.47 23.16
CA LEU A 42 19.71 -0.54 21.70
C LEU A 42 20.46 -1.77 21.15
N GLU A 43 21.55 -2.18 21.80
CA GLU A 43 22.31 -3.38 21.45
C GLU A 43 21.51 -4.67 21.69
N ILE A 44 20.70 -4.70 22.76
CA ILE A 44 19.83 -5.84 23.06
C ILE A 44 18.68 -5.88 22.05
N PHE A 45 18.07 -4.74 21.74
CA PHE A 45 17.09 -4.62 20.67
C PHE A 45 17.63 -5.12 19.32
N HIS A 46 18.86 -4.72 18.97
CA HIS A 46 19.52 -5.21 17.76
C HIS A 46 19.66 -6.73 17.78
N SER A 47 20.17 -7.30 18.88
CA SER A 47 20.35 -8.74 19.03
C SER A 47 19.03 -9.51 18.93
N HIS A 48 17.96 -9.01 19.56
CA HIS A 48 16.62 -9.60 19.45
C HIS A 48 16.11 -9.55 18.01
N LEU A 49 16.28 -8.42 17.33
CA LEU A 49 15.84 -8.24 15.95
C LEU A 49 16.64 -9.12 14.98
N ASP A 50 17.94 -9.31 15.20
CA ASP A 50 18.80 -10.16 14.37
C ASP A 50 18.54 -11.65 14.60
N SER A 51 18.04 -12.03 15.79
CA SER A 51 17.65 -13.41 16.11
C SER A 51 16.39 -13.90 15.40
N ILE A 52 15.65 -13.01 14.73
CA ILE A 52 14.41 -13.37 14.06
C ILE A 52 14.70 -14.13 12.76
N GLU A 53 14.06 -15.29 12.63
CA GLU A 53 14.08 -16.08 11.40
C GLU A 53 13.40 -15.33 10.24
N ARG A 54 14.18 -14.92 9.24
CA ARG A 54 13.73 -14.03 8.16
C ARG A 54 13.00 -14.81 7.06
N GLU A 55 13.31 -16.08 6.86
CA GLU A 55 12.76 -16.89 5.77
C GLU A 55 11.26 -17.13 5.95
N ALA A 56 10.80 -17.33 7.18
CA ALA A 56 9.39 -17.59 7.49
C ALA A 56 8.48 -16.35 7.36
N LEU A 57 9.03 -15.14 7.44
CA LEU A 57 8.25 -13.89 7.53
C LEU A 57 7.89 -13.27 6.18
N ASN A 58 8.38 -13.80 5.04
CA ASN A 58 8.28 -13.14 3.72
C ASN A 58 8.67 -11.65 3.80
N ALA A 59 9.59 -11.29 4.71
CA ALA A 59 9.91 -9.91 5.09
C ALA A 59 11.38 -9.58 4.82
N PRO A 60 11.77 -9.34 3.55
CA PRO A 60 13.16 -9.06 3.18
C PRO A 60 13.71 -7.74 3.77
N SER A 61 12.87 -6.94 4.42
CA SER A 61 13.18 -5.61 4.97
C SER A 61 13.63 -5.57 6.44
N LEU A 62 13.79 -6.72 7.11
CA LEU A 62 14.20 -6.82 8.53
C LEU A 62 15.71 -7.04 8.72
N ASN A 63 16.53 -6.25 8.04
CA ASN A 63 17.97 -6.23 8.33
C ASN A 63 18.21 -5.39 9.61
N ALA A 64 18.68 -6.03 10.68
CA ALA A 64 18.82 -5.40 12.00
C ALA A 64 19.76 -4.19 11.97
N ASP A 65 20.93 -4.31 11.31
CA ASP A 65 21.89 -3.22 11.15
C ASP A 65 21.26 -2.00 10.50
N TYR A 66 20.52 -2.20 9.41
CA TYR A 66 19.85 -1.13 8.70
C TYR A 66 18.77 -0.46 9.56
N ILE A 67 17.94 -1.26 10.25
CA ILE A 67 16.87 -0.73 11.10
C ILE A 67 17.46 0.12 12.23
N CYS A 68 18.52 -0.35 12.88
CA CYS A 68 19.16 0.35 13.99
C CYS A 68 19.92 1.62 13.54
N ASN A 69 20.68 1.53 12.43
CA ASN A 69 21.46 2.67 11.92
C ASN A 69 20.58 3.75 11.27
N TYR A 70 19.46 3.36 10.65
CA TYR A 70 18.57 4.27 9.91
C TYR A 70 17.18 4.39 10.53
N LYS A 71 17.05 4.20 11.85
CA LYS A 71 15.79 4.25 12.62
C LYS A 71 14.90 5.47 12.37
N GLY A 72 15.48 6.62 11.98
CA GLY A 72 14.73 7.84 11.63
C GLY A 72 14.26 7.93 10.17
N SER A 73 14.81 7.12 9.27
CA SER A 73 14.64 7.19 7.81
C SER A 73 13.93 5.97 7.22
N LEU A 74 13.26 5.18 8.07
CA LEU A 74 12.52 4.01 7.65
C LEU A 74 11.32 4.38 6.76
N ILE A 75 11.04 3.50 5.80
CA ILE A 75 9.94 3.61 4.84
C ILE A 75 8.87 2.54 5.12
N GLY A 76 7.73 2.63 4.41
CA GLY A 76 6.55 1.80 4.65
C GLY A 76 6.82 0.29 4.73
N LYS A 77 7.68 -0.26 3.84
CA LYS A 77 8.04 -1.69 3.87
C LYS A 77 8.70 -2.12 5.19
N HIS A 78 9.55 -1.28 5.76
CA HIS A 78 10.22 -1.59 7.04
C HIS A 78 9.19 -1.56 8.18
N PHE A 79 8.33 -0.55 8.22
CA PHE A 79 7.27 -0.48 9.23
C PHE A 79 6.27 -1.62 9.13
N LYS A 80 5.95 -2.08 7.92
CA LYS A 80 5.10 -3.25 7.72
C LYS A 80 5.72 -4.50 8.33
N SER A 81 7.01 -4.72 8.10
CA SER A 81 7.71 -5.86 8.71
C SER A 81 7.86 -5.72 10.22
N LEU A 82 8.18 -4.53 10.73
CA LEU A 82 8.29 -4.27 12.17
C LEU A 82 6.96 -4.54 12.88
N ALA A 83 5.83 -4.08 12.33
CA ALA A 83 4.51 -4.33 12.92
C ALA A 83 4.19 -5.82 13.16
N GLN A 84 4.82 -6.74 12.42
CA GLN A 84 4.62 -8.18 12.59
C GLN A 84 5.45 -8.77 13.73
N VAL A 85 6.61 -8.19 14.04
CA VAL A 85 7.61 -8.81 14.92
C VAL A 85 7.84 -8.08 16.22
N MET A 86 7.47 -6.79 16.31
CA MET A 86 7.83 -5.93 17.44
C MET A 86 7.47 -6.50 18.81
N PRO A 87 6.29 -7.11 19.05
CA PRO A 87 5.97 -7.70 20.36
C PRO A 87 7.01 -8.71 20.84
N PHE A 88 7.60 -9.50 19.94
CA PHE A 88 8.61 -10.52 20.26
C PHE A 88 10.01 -9.93 20.44
N VAL A 89 10.27 -8.74 19.88
CA VAL A 89 11.58 -8.08 19.94
C VAL A 89 11.73 -7.25 21.22
N ILE A 90 10.65 -6.63 21.68
CA ILE A 90 10.71 -5.59 22.72
C ILE A 90 10.13 -6.01 24.08
N TYR A 91 9.63 -7.25 24.22
CA TYR A 91 8.82 -7.71 25.36
C TYR A 91 9.43 -7.42 26.74
N ASP A 92 10.76 -7.41 26.85
CA ASP A 92 11.54 -7.14 28.06
C ASP A 92 12.32 -5.81 28.01
N LEU A 93 12.18 -5.04 26.94
CA LEU A 93 12.93 -3.79 26.70
C LEU A 93 12.11 -2.53 26.99
N VAL A 94 10.79 -2.64 27.02
CA VAL A 94 9.85 -1.51 27.20
C VAL A 94 8.73 -1.87 28.19
N PRO A 95 8.01 -0.89 28.74
CA PRO A 95 6.85 -1.18 29.58
C PRO A 95 5.80 -2.03 28.87
N GLN A 96 5.11 -2.90 29.62
CA GLN A 96 4.10 -3.82 29.07
C GLN A 96 3.06 -3.13 28.18
N SER A 97 2.61 -1.92 28.55
CA SER A 97 1.65 -1.16 27.75
C SER A 97 2.13 -0.85 26.32
N VAL A 98 3.44 -0.74 26.10
CA VAL A 98 4.03 -0.52 24.77
C VAL A 98 4.02 -1.82 23.98
N VAL A 99 4.28 -2.96 24.62
CA VAL A 99 4.18 -4.30 24.03
C VAL A 99 2.72 -4.58 23.61
N ASP A 100 1.76 -4.28 24.48
CA ASP A 100 0.34 -4.42 24.20
C ASP A 100 -0.07 -3.52 23.02
N GLY A 101 0.42 -2.29 22.98
CA GLY A 101 0.22 -1.37 21.85
C GLY A 101 0.74 -1.93 20.53
N TRP A 102 1.94 -2.52 20.50
CA TRP A 102 2.48 -3.18 19.31
C TRP A 102 1.69 -4.43 18.92
N THR A 103 1.17 -5.17 19.89
CA THR A 103 0.33 -6.35 19.64
C THR A 103 -0.96 -5.95 18.92
N ILE A 104 -1.62 -4.90 19.41
CA ILE A 104 -2.83 -4.36 18.78
C ILE A 104 -2.51 -3.74 17.41
N ILE A 105 -1.36 -3.09 17.24
CA ILE A 105 -0.90 -2.62 15.91
C ILE A 105 -0.78 -3.80 14.93
N GLY A 106 -0.23 -4.93 15.37
CA GLY A 106 -0.12 -6.15 14.57
C GLY A 106 -1.50 -6.63 14.10
N GLU A 107 -2.46 -6.73 15.02
CA GLU A 107 -3.85 -7.09 14.70
C GLU A 107 -4.51 -6.10 13.73
N LEU A 108 -4.33 -4.79 13.97
CA LEU A 108 -4.87 -3.73 13.12
C LEU A 108 -4.31 -3.82 11.70
N VAL A 109 -3.00 -4.03 11.54
CA VAL A 109 -2.37 -4.19 10.22
C VAL A 109 -2.91 -5.42 9.50
N VAL A 110 -3.17 -6.53 10.21
CA VAL A 110 -3.82 -7.70 9.59
C VAL A 110 -5.20 -7.32 9.08
N PHE A 111 -6.05 -6.70 9.90
CA PHE A 111 -7.41 -6.28 9.49
C PHE A 111 -7.39 -5.42 8.22
N LEU A 112 -6.50 -4.42 8.16
CA LEU A 112 -6.50 -3.46 7.07
C LEU A 112 -5.99 -4.06 5.76
N TRP A 113 -5.01 -4.98 5.80
CA TRP A 113 -4.49 -5.64 4.60
C TRP A 113 -5.26 -6.92 4.20
N HIS A 114 -6.48 -7.13 4.71
CA HIS A 114 -7.37 -8.15 4.16
C HIS A 114 -7.80 -7.80 2.73
N THR A 115 -7.74 -8.78 1.83
CA THR A 115 -8.22 -8.65 0.44
C THR A 115 -9.71 -8.96 0.30
N GLN A 116 -10.28 -9.71 1.24
CA GLN A 116 -11.67 -10.16 1.24
C GLN A 116 -12.27 -10.05 2.64
N ILE A 117 -13.53 -9.61 2.70
CA ILE A 117 -14.33 -9.51 3.93
C ILE A 117 -15.57 -10.38 3.74
N ASP A 118 -15.66 -11.49 4.45
CA ASP A 118 -16.78 -12.44 4.29
C ASP A 118 -18.06 -11.98 5.00
N ASN A 119 -17.93 -11.47 6.23
CA ASN A 119 -19.03 -10.90 7.00
C ASN A 119 -18.66 -9.48 7.42
N LEU A 120 -19.27 -8.50 6.73
CA LEU A 120 -18.98 -7.09 6.92
C LEU A 120 -19.26 -6.62 8.34
N GLU A 121 -20.40 -6.99 8.93
CA GLU A 121 -20.78 -6.49 10.26
C GLU A 121 -19.89 -7.05 11.36
N VAL A 122 -19.53 -8.35 11.30
CA VAL A 122 -18.59 -8.96 12.25
C VAL A 122 -17.19 -8.35 12.11
N TYR A 123 -16.75 -8.14 10.87
CA TYR A 123 -15.46 -7.51 10.59
C TYR A 123 -15.40 -6.08 11.14
N LEU A 124 -16.43 -5.27 10.87
CA LEU A 124 -16.47 -3.88 11.31
C LEU A 124 -16.60 -3.74 12.83
N ALA A 125 -17.32 -4.64 13.49
CA ALA A 125 -17.39 -4.69 14.95
C ALA A 125 -16.02 -5.00 15.57
N LYS A 126 -15.31 -6.01 15.03
CA LYS A 126 -13.95 -6.35 15.47
C LYS A 126 -12.97 -5.21 15.23
N LEU A 127 -12.97 -4.65 14.02
CA LEU A 127 -12.10 -3.53 13.66
C LEU A 127 -12.33 -2.32 14.57
N SER A 128 -13.59 -1.95 14.81
CA SER A 128 -13.92 -0.79 15.67
C SER A 128 -13.42 -1.00 17.09
N ARG A 129 -13.58 -2.22 17.64
CA ARG A 129 -13.05 -2.60 18.94
C ARG A 129 -11.51 -2.54 18.98
N THR A 130 -10.83 -3.12 18.00
CA THR A 130 -9.37 -3.07 17.89
C THR A 130 -8.86 -1.62 17.82
N ILE A 131 -9.56 -0.74 17.11
CA ILE A 131 -9.21 0.70 17.05
C ILE A 131 -9.40 1.35 18.43
N GLU A 132 -10.51 1.09 19.12
CA GLU A 132 -10.77 1.64 20.45
C GLU A 132 -9.72 1.16 21.46
N ASP A 133 -9.44 -0.13 21.50
CA ASP A 133 -8.40 -0.73 22.34
C ASP A 133 -7.02 -0.10 22.04
N PHE A 134 -6.70 0.11 20.76
CA PHE A 134 -5.46 0.77 20.35
C PHE A 134 -5.37 2.23 20.82
N LEU A 135 -6.45 2.99 20.70
CA LEU A 135 -6.47 4.39 21.14
C LEU A 135 -6.36 4.50 22.66
N ASN A 136 -7.02 3.61 23.40
CA ASN A 136 -6.96 3.55 24.86
C ASN A 136 -5.55 3.19 25.37
N ILE A 137 -4.91 2.18 24.78
CA ILE A 137 -3.54 1.82 25.17
C ILE A 137 -2.55 2.94 24.79
N THR A 138 -2.73 3.57 23.63
CA THR A 138 -1.89 4.70 23.19
C THR A 138 -2.04 5.89 24.12
N ALA A 139 -3.25 6.20 24.60
CA ALA A 139 -3.47 7.26 25.57
C ALA A 139 -2.72 6.99 26.89
N THR A 140 -2.53 5.72 27.25
CA THR A 140 -1.81 5.30 28.46
C THR A 140 -0.29 5.38 28.27
N CYS A 141 0.24 4.82 27.17
CA CYS A 141 1.70 4.69 27.00
C CYS A 141 2.35 5.84 26.23
N ALA A 142 1.61 6.54 25.37
CA ALA A 142 2.12 7.60 24.50
C ALA A 142 1.05 8.69 24.24
N PRO A 143 0.50 9.36 25.27
CA PRO A 143 -0.56 10.36 25.09
C PRO A 143 -0.15 11.53 24.17
N SER A 144 1.14 11.87 24.13
CA SER A 144 1.66 12.98 23.33
C SER A 144 1.49 12.76 21.82
N ILE A 145 1.65 11.54 21.32
CA ILE A 145 1.48 11.25 19.87
C ILE A 145 0.00 11.26 19.49
N LEU A 146 -0.90 10.86 20.38
CA LEU A 146 -2.34 10.89 20.15
C LEU A 146 -2.84 12.32 19.96
N ILE A 147 -2.35 13.26 20.78
CA ILE A 147 -2.73 14.67 20.71
C ILE A 147 -2.05 15.39 19.54
N SER A 148 -0.75 15.13 19.32
CA SER A 148 0.04 15.89 18.35
C SER A 148 -0.09 15.41 16.90
N LYS A 149 -0.54 14.17 16.67
CA LYS A 149 -0.59 13.57 15.33
C LYS A 149 -2.05 13.35 14.89
N PRO A 150 -2.54 14.11 13.89
CA PRO A 150 -3.94 14.00 13.46
C PRO A 150 -4.28 12.64 12.84
N LYS A 151 -3.27 11.86 12.44
CA LYS A 151 -3.45 10.54 11.80
C LYS A 151 -4.17 9.53 12.68
N PHE A 152 -4.08 9.65 14.01
CA PHE A 152 -4.81 8.78 14.93
C PHE A 152 -6.32 8.98 14.87
N HIS A 153 -6.78 10.22 14.62
CA HIS A 153 -8.21 10.51 14.46
C HIS A 153 -8.80 9.81 13.24
N PHE A 154 -8.02 9.64 12.16
CA PHE A 154 -8.51 8.98 10.95
C PHE A 154 -8.85 7.49 11.15
N LEU A 155 -8.30 6.83 12.18
CA LEU A 155 -8.64 5.44 12.48
C LEU A 155 -10.14 5.27 12.72
N VAL A 156 -10.77 6.21 13.43
CA VAL A 156 -12.20 6.14 13.80
C VAL A 156 -13.11 6.19 12.57
N HIS A 157 -12.63 6.73 11.45
CA HIS A 157 -13.38 6.80 10.19
C HIS A 157 -13.22 5.55 9.31
N LEU A 158 -12.22 4.69 9.57
CA LEU A 158 -11.96 3.50 8.76
C LEU A 158 -13.17 2.56 8.65
N PRO A 159 -13.93 2.26 9.73
CA PRO A 159 -15.12 1.42 9.62
C PRO A 159 -16.18 1.99 8.65
N ALA A 160 -16.35 3.31 8.63
CA ALA A 160 -17.28 3.97 7.71
C ALA A 160 -16.80 3.87 6.25
N TYR A 161 -15.50 4.07 6.01
CA TYR A 161 -14.92 3.93 4.67
C TYR A 161 -14.96 2.49 4.17
N ILE A 162 -14.66 1.51 5.01
CA ILE A 162 -14.68 0.09 4.61
C ILE A 162 -16.10 -0.36 4.30
N ARG A 163 -17.09 0.08 5.08
CA ARG A 163 -18.50 -0.19 4.76
C ARG A 163 -18.90 0.35 3.38
N ARG A 164 -18.35 1.50 2.98
CA ARG A 164 -18.71 2.17 1.73
C ARG A 164 -17.92 1.68 0.52
N PHE A 165 -16.61 1.49 0.66
CA PHE A 165 -15.68 1.23 -0.45
C PHE A 165 -15.15 -0.20 -0.47
N GLY A 166 -15.46 -1.01 0.53
CA GLY A 166 -14.94 -2.36 0.69
C GLY A 166 -13.55 -2.38 1.35
N PRO A 167 -12.77 -3.46 1.15
CA PRO A 167 -11.48 -3.64 1.80
C PRO A 167 -10.50 -2.47 1.50
N THR A 168 -9.67 -2.11 2.48
CA THR A 168 -8.84 -0.89 2.37
C THR A 168 -7.83 -0.89 1.23
N ILE A 169 -7.44 -2.09 0.77
CA ILE A 169 -6.55 -2.28 -0.38
C ILE A 169 -7.13 -1.62 -1.65
N VAL A 170 -8.46 -1.59 -1.80
CA VAL A 170 -9.13 -1.04 -2.99
C VAL A 170 -8.89 0.46 -3.16
N PHE A 171 -8.72 1.19 -2.05
CA PHE A 171 -8.50 2.64 -2.06
C PHE A 171 -7.11 3.04 -1.51
N SER A 172 -6.17 2.11 -1.44
CA SER A 172 -4.78 2.39 -1.10
C SER A 172 -4.08 3.16 -2.22
N THR A 173 -3.29 4.20 -1.88
CA THR A 173 -2.51 4.93 -2.89
C THR A 173 -1.17 4.29 -3.20
N GLU A 174 -0.79 3.21 -2.51
CA GLU A 174 0.48 2.50 -2.72
C GLU A 174 0.69 2.14 -4.21
N HIS A 175 -0.38 1.75 -4.91
CA HIS A 175 -0.32 1.47 -6.34
C HIS A 175 0.02 2.72 -7.16
N TYR A 176 -0.64 3.85 -6.88
CA TYR A 176 -0.38 5.12 -7.54
C TYR A 176 1.03 5.65 -7.21
N GLU A 177 1.52 5.46 -5.99
CA GLU A 177 2.86 5.87 -5.59
C GLU A 177 3.95 5.04 -6.27
N SER A 178 3.74 3.74 -6.43
CA SER A 178 4.65 2.89 -7.22
C SER A 178 4.75 3.36 -8.67
N PHE A 179 3.67 3.96 -9.20
CA PHE A 179 3.64 4.54 -10.54
C PHE A 179 4.50 5.80 -10.68
N ASN A 180 4.81 6.51 -9.58
CA ASN A 180 5.72 7.66 -9.61
C ASN A 180 7.11 7.26 -10.15
N HIS A 181 7.56 6.03 -9.91
CA HIS A 181 8.81 5.53 -10.49
C HIS A 181 8.73 5.44 -12.02
N VAL A 182 7.61 4.96 -12.57
CA VAL A 182 7.36 4.87 -14.02
C VAL A 182 7.33 6.27 -14.63
N PHE A 183 6.71 7.23 -13.95
CA PHE A 183 6.71 8.64 -14.37
C PHE A 183 8.12 9.24 -14.38
N ARG A 184 8.94 8.96 -13.35
CA ARG A 184 10.34 9.41 -13.32
C ARG A 184 11.15 8.83 -14.48
N LEU A 185 10.96 7.55 -14.80
CA LEU A 185 11.62 6.90 -15.94
C LEU A 185 11.22 7.55 -17.27
N SER A 186 9.95 7.93 -17.46
CA SER A 186 9.53 8.62 -18.69
C SER A 186 10.19 10.00 -18.83
N CYS A 187 10.45 10.69 -17.72
CA CYS A 187 11.20 11.94 -17.73
C CYS A 187 12.69 11.73 -18.07
N ILE A 188 13.36 10.76 -17.43
CA ILE A 188 14.79 10.49 -17.63
C ILE A 188 15.08 10.17 -19.10
N HIS A 189 14.20 9.42 -19.76
CA HIS A 189 14.35 9.01 -21.16
C HIS A 189 13.68 9.95 -22.18
N SER A 190 13.28 11.16 -21.77
CA SER A 190 12.76 12.20 -22.68
C SER A 190 13.88 13.15 -23.14
N SER A 191 13.59 14.01 -24.12
CA SER A 191 14.49 15.10 -24.51
C SER A 191 14.57 16.22 -23.47
N GLN A 192 13.82 16.12 -22.36
CA GLN A 192 13.82 17.01 -21.19
C GLN A 192 13.41 18.47 -21.45
N HIS A 193 13.09 18.85 -22.69
CA HIS A 193 12.57 20.19 -23.03
C HIS A 193 11.14 20.42 -22.56
N GLY A 194 10.34 19.35 -22.36
CA GLY A 194 8.99 19.42 -21.81
C GLY A 194 8.60 18.12 -21.09
N PRO A 195 9.19 17.81 -19.91
CA PRO A 195 9.07 16.49 -19.28
C PRO A 195 7.62 16.07 -18.99
N SER A 196 6.75 17.03 -18.63
CA SER A 196 5.32 16.79 -18.39
C SER A 196 4.58 16.45 -19.68
N GLN A 197 4.81 17.21 -20.76
CA GLN A 197 4.18 16.99 -22.07
C GLN A 197 4.64 15.66 -22.69
N ASP A 198 5.93 15.34 -22.60
CA ASP A 198 6.50 14.11 -23.11
C ASP A 198 5.97 12.88 -22.36
N SER A 199 5.89 12.97 -21.03
CA SER A 199 5.29 11.93 -20.20
C SER A 199 3.81 11.73 -20.54
N CYS A 200 3.03 12.81 -20.65
CA CYS A 200 1.62 12.75 -21.05
C CYS A 200 1.43 12.09 -22.41
N ARG A 201 2.22 12.48 -23.42
CA ARG A 201 2.19 11.87 -24.76
C ARG A 201 2.56 10.39 -24.71
N ARG A 202 3.54 10.00 -23.90
CA ARG A 202 3.96 8.61 -23.76
C ARG A 202 2.87 7.75 -23.10
N PHE A 203 2.24 8.24 -22.02
CA PHE A 203 1.13 7.53 -21.39
C PHE A 203 -0.11 7.48 -22.29
N ALA A 204 -0.42 8.55 -23.03
CA ALA A 204 -1.51 8.56 -24.00
C ALA A 204 -1.29 7.50 -25.09
N ARG A 205 -0.07 7.38 -25.63
CA ARG A 205 0.29 6.34 -26.60
C ARG A 205 0.19 4.94 -26.02
N LEU A 206 0.68 4.72 -24.79
CA LEU A 206 0.56 3.42 -24.12
C LEU A 206 -0.90 3.02 -23.91
N ASN A 207 -1.74 3.94 -23.44
CA ASN A 207 -3.17 3.68 -23.27
C ASN A 207 -3.88 3.44 -24.60
N LEU A 208 -3.53 4.19 -25.66
CA LEU A 208 -4.07 3.95 -27.00
C LEU A 208 -3.71 2.55 -27.52
N VAL A 209 -2.46 2.12 -27.36
CA VAL A 209 -2.03 0.77 -27.76
C VAL A 209 -2.79 -0.30 -26.97
N LYS A 210 -2.96 -0.14 -25.65
CA LYS A 210 -3.77 -1.06 -24.85
C LYS A 210 -5.23 -1.08 -25.32
N HIS A 211 -5.84 0.08 -25.56
CA HIS A 211 -7.21 0.20 -26.05
C HIS A 211 -7.40 -0.56 -27.36
N ILE A 212 -6.50 -0.38 -28.34
CA ILE A 212 -6.56 -1.09 -29.63
C ILE A 212 -6.38 -2.60 -29.44
N LEU A 213 -5.36 -3.03 -28.69
CA LEU A 213 -5.03 -4.45 -28.52
C LEU A 213 -6.08 -5.23 -27.71
N THR A 214 -6.89 -4.54 -26.89
CA THR A 214 -7.96 -5.13 -26.08
C THR A 214 -9.34 -5.06 -26.74
N GLY A 215 -9.44 -4.60 -27.99
CA GLY A 215 -10.71 -4.54 -28.73
C GLY A 215 -11.52 -3.26 -28.53
N GLY A 216 -10.90 -2.22 -27.97
CA GLY A 216 -11.51 -0.91 -27.87
C GLY A 216 -11.85 -0.30 -29.23
N TYR A 217 -12.97 0.42 -29.27
CA TYR A 217 -13.47 1.08 -30.48
C TYR A 217 -12.97 2.51 -30.58
N TRP A 218 -12.72 3.00 -31.79
CA TRP A 218 -12.48 4.42 -32.07
C TRP A 218 -13.28 4.85 -33.31
N TYR A 219 -13.58 6.14 -33.39
CA TYR A 219 -14.33 6.69 -34.51
C TYR A 219 -13.39 6.98 -35.68
N GLU A 220 -13.61 6.31 -36.81
CA GLU A 220 -12.89 6.56 -38.04
C GLU A 220 -13.60 7.65 -38.85
N LYS A 221 -12.93 8.79 -39.05
CA LYS A 221 -13.55 9.98 -39.62
C LYS A 221 -13.87 9.82 -41.10
N GLU A 222 -13.00 9.12 -41.83
CA GLU A 222 -13.16 8.89 -43.27
C GLU A 222 -14.31 7.92 -43.55
N LEU A 223 -14.43 6.88 -42.72
CA LEU A 223 -15.48 5.86 -42.84
C LEU A 223 -16.78 6.24 -42.12
N LYS A 224 -16.77 7.34 -41.36
CA LYS A 224 -17.86 7.83 -40.50
C LYS A 224 -18.47 6.74 -39.62
N LYS A 225 -17.64 5.84 -39.08
CA LYS A 225 -18.10 4.70 -38.29
C LYS A 225 -17.13 4.38 -37.16
N TRP A 226 -17.65 3.76 -36.10
CA TRP A 226 -16.84 3.17 -35.04
C TRP A 226 -16.20 1.88 -35.54
N VAL A 227 -14.89 1.77 -35.41
CA VAL A 227 -14.09 0.61 -35.81
C VAL A 227 -13.27 0.12 -34.63
N HIS A 228 -12.80 -1.12 -34.71
CA HIS A 228 -11.87 -1.71 -33.75
C HIS A 228 -10.78 -2.47 -34.51
N ALA A 229 -9.76 -2.93 -33.79
CA ALA A 229 -8.65 -3.67 -34.39
C ALA A 229 -9.14 -5.01 -34.99
N SER A 230 -8.53 -5.43 -36.10
CA SER A 230 -8.87 -6.70 -36.74
C SER A 230 -8.53 -7.89 -35.83
N SER A 231 -9.14 -9.05 -36.11
CA SER A 231 -8.90 -10.29 -35.37
C SER A 231 -7.41 -10.67 -35.33
N TYR A 232 -6.62 -10.29 -36.33
CA TYR A 232 -5.18 -10.52 -36.34
C TYR A 232 -4.46 -9.74 -35.23
N VAL A 233 -4.83 -8.48 -35.04
CA VAL A 233 -4.26 -7.60 -34.00
C VAL A 233 -4.75 -8.01 -32.61
N LEU A 234 -6.02 -8.38 -32.47
CA LEU A 234 -6.57 -8.85 -31.19
C LEU A 234 -5.95 -10.18 -30.74
N ASN A 235 -5.69 -11.09 -31.69
CA ASN A 235 -5.03 -12.36 -31.41
C ASN A 235 -3.50 -12.25 -31.26
N PHE A 236 -2.92 -11.08 -31.48
CA PHE A 236 -1.47 -10.88 -31.36
C PHE A 236 -0.98 -11.22 -29.96
N LEU A 237 -1.68 -10.74 -28.92
CA LEU A 237 -1.24 -10.96 -27.55
C LEU A 237 -1.31 -12.44 -27.15
N ASN A 238 -2.30 -13.19 -27.64
CA ASN A 238 -2.40 -14.63 -27.41
C ASN A 238 -1.18 -15.41 -27.92
N LYS A 239 -0.52 -14.92 -28.97
CA LYS A 239 0.71 -15.52 -29.53
C LYS A 239 1.99 -14.98 -28.89
N HIS A 240 1.88 -13.89 -28.12
CA HIS A 240 2.99 -13.10 -27.62
C HIS A 240 2.79 -12.74 -26.13
N PRO A 241 2.82 -13.74 -25.23
CA PRO A 241 2.50 -13.55 -23.81
C PRO A 241 3.48 -12.61 -23.10
N THR A 242 4.74 -12.56 -23.53
CA THR A 242 5.74 -11.62 -23.01
C THR A 242 5.33 -10.16 -23.25
N GLN A 243 4.80 -9.85 -24.43
CA GLN A 243 4.33 -8.52 -24.81
C GLN A 243 3.08 -8.15 -24.03
N ALA A 244 2.17 -9.10 -23.79
CA ALA A 244 1.01 -8.88 -22.93
C ALA A 244 1.43 -8.56 -21.48
N LYS A 245 2.41 -9.30 -20.94
CA LYS A 245 2.99 -9.03 -19.61
C LYS A 245 3.63 -7.65 -19.53
N LEU A 246 4.39 -7.23 -20.55
CA LEU A 246 5.00 -5.89 -20.62
C LEU A 246 3.94 -4.76 -20.68
N LEU A 247 2.79 -5.03 -21.28
CA LEU A 247 1.65 -4.09 -21.32
C LEU A 247 0.75 -4.19 -20.07
N GLY A 248 1.01 -5.15 -19.18
CA GLY A 248 0.17 -5.41 -18.01
C GLY A 248 -1.23 -5.93 -18.37
N ILE A 249 -1.38 -6.60 -19.52
CA ILE A 249 -2.63 -7.20 -19.98
C ILE A 249 -2.61 -8.69 -19.61
N LYS A 250 -3.66 -9.16 -18.93
CA LYS A 250 -3.86 -10.59 -18.68
C LYS A 250 -4.52 -11.22 -19.92
N LEU A 251 -3.97 -12.34 -20.36
CA LEU A 251 -4.55 -13.19 -21.40
C LEU A 251 -5.28 -14.30 -20.64
N ASP A 252 -6.61 -14.34 -20.75
CA ASP A 252 -7.50 -14.97 -19.76
C ASP A 252 -7.24 -16.45 -19.45
N ASP A 253 -7.43 -16.79 -18.17
CA ASP A 253 -8.06 -18.05 -17.74
C ASP A 253 -8.75 -17.92 -16.37
N ASP A 254 -9.27 -16.74 -16.00
CA ASP A 254 -10.08 -16.61 -14.80
C ASP A 254 -11.36 -15.87 -15.18
N LYS A 255 -12.46 -16.62 -15.31
CA LYS A 255 -13.81 -16.07 -15.43
C LYS A 255 -14.11 -15.29 -14.16
N SER A 256 -13.61 -14.06 -14.07
CA SER A 256 -14.02 -13.13 -13.05
C SER A 256 -15.52 -12.89 -13.23
N LYS A 257 -16.31 -13.47 -12.32
CA LYS A 257 -17.74 -13.18 -12.24
C LYS A 257 -17.89 -11.67 -12.00
N PRO A 258 -18.87 -10.99 -12.61
CA PRO A 258 -19.20 -9.62 -12.25
C PRO A 258 -19.35 -9.53 -10.71
N GLY A 259 -18.53 -8.70 -10.05
CA GLY A 259 -18.48 -8.58 -8.59
C GLY A 259 -17.27 -9.24 -7.91
N MET A 260 -16.41 -9.98 -8.63
CA MET A 260 -15.12 -10.45 -8.10
C MET A 260 -13.99 -9.48 -8.45
N TYR A 261 -13.47 -8.79 -7.43
CA TYR A 261 -12.21 -8.04 -7.54
C TYR A 261 -11.07 -8.92 -7.06
N ASN A 262 -10.36 -9.56 -7.99
CA ASN A 262 -9.05 -10.12 -7.67
C ASN A 262 -8.05 -8.95 -7.72
N VAL A 263 -7.75 -8.35 -6.57
CA VAL A 263 -6.73 -7.30 -6.47
C VAL A 263 -5.39 -7.94 -6.82
N CYS A 264 -4.99 -7.79 -8.08
CA CYS A 264 -3.70 -8.24 -8.55
C CYS A 264 -2.64 -7.27 -8.00
N LEU A 265 -1.94 -7.68 -6.94
CA LEU A 265 -0.68 -7.09 -6.54
C LEU A 265 0.29 -7.19 -7.73
N MET A 266 0.37 -6.15 -8.56
CA MET A 266 1.52 -5.98 -9.45
C MET A 266 2.72 -5.65 -8.56
N PHE A 267 3.39 -6.69 -8.05
CA PHE A 267 4.80 -6.56 -7.74
C PHE A 267 5.52 -6.29 -9.05
N ILE A 268 5.93 -5.04 -9.27
CA ILE A 268 6.98 -4.74 -10.23
C ILE A 268 8.22 -5.44 -9.67
N PRO A 269 8.78 -6.48 -10.32
CA PRO A 269 10.00 -7.09 -9.83
C PRO A 269 11.07 -6.00 -9.84
N SER A 270 11.71 -5.76 -8.70
CA SER A 270 12.91 -4.93 -8.63
C SER A 270 13.92 -5.52 -9.61
N MET A 271 14.17 -4.82 -10.72
CA MET A 271 15.33 -5.10 -11.55
C MET A 271 16.59 -4.92 -10.68
N PRO A 272 17.60 -5.81 -10.81
CA PRO A 272 18.83 -5.66 -10.07
C PRO A 272 19.49 -4.34 -10.46
N LEU A 273 19.73 -3.48 -9.47
CA LEU A 273 20.53 -2.28 -9.64
C LEU A 273 21.92 -2.72 -10.10
N ARG A 274 22.30 -2.31 -11.31
CA ARG A 274 23.64 -2.49 -11.84
C ARG A 274 24.55 -1.52 -11.08
N ASN A 275 25.50 -2.06 -10.32
CA ASN A 275 26.52 -1.29 -9.61
C ASN A 275 27.19 -0.29 -10.57
N ARG A 276 27.20 0.98 -10.16
CA ARG A 276 28.24 1.96 -10.47
C ARG A 276 28.54 2.72 -9.20
#